data_AF-A0A820RR39-F1
#
_entry.id   AF-A0A820RR39-F1
#
_cell.length_a   1.000
_cell.length_b   1.000
_cell.length_c   1.000
_cell.angle_alpha   90.00
_cell.angle_beta   90.00
_cell.angle_gamma   90.00
#
_symmetry.space_group_name_H-M   'P 1'
#
loop_
_entity.id
_entity.type
_entity.pdbx_description
1 polymer ?
#
loop_
_entity_poly.entity_id
_entity_poly.type
_entity_poly.pdbx_seq_one_letter_code
_entity_poly.pdbx_strand_id
1 'polypeptide(L)' 'MRAVMCLNNFWHWSGGFAQYVVWAGGANSIPYPGDYDAFELFAARFYELPRAVELFNNHIQFI' A
#
# COMPACT_ATOMS: atom_id res chain seq x y z
N MET A 1 20.74 -15.82 -15.45
CA MET A 1 20.25 -14.49 -15.00
C MET A 1 19.59 -14.66 -13.64
N ARG A 2 19.53 -13.60 -12.82
CA ARG A 2 18.86 -13.60 -11.50
C ARG A 2 17.97 -12.35 -11.41
N ALA A 3 16.92 -12.41 -10.59
CA ALA A 3 15.98 -11.30 -10.38
C ALA A 3 15.84 -10.99 -8.88
N VAL A 4 15.50 -9.72 -8.58
CA VAL A 4 15.09 -9.25 -7.26
C VAL A 4 13.62 -8.84 -7.37
N MET A 5 12.77 -9.38 -6.51
CA MET A 5 11.33 -9.18 -6.56
C MET A 5 10.90 -8.21 -5.45
N CYS A 6 10.57 -6.97 -5.81
CA CYS A 6 9.91 -6.04 -4.90
C CYS A 6 8.40 -6.35 -4.90
N LEU A 7 7.88 -6.79 -3.75
CA LEU A 7 6.50 -7.30 -3.66
C LEU A 7 5.46 -6.21 -3.33
N ASN A 8 5.90 -5.00 -3.00
CA ASN A 8 5.01 -3.87 -2.76
C ASN A 8 5.77 -2.55 -2.93
N ASN A 9 5.06 -1.44 -2.76
CA ASN A 9 5.57 -0.09 -2.94
C ASN A 9 4.92 0.87 -1.96
N PHE A 10 5.73 1.73 -1.35
CA PHE A 10 5.21 2.81 -0.52
C PHE A 10 4.49 3.88 -1.37
N TRP A 11 4.96 4.09 -2.60
CA TRP A 11 4.47 5.10 -3.52
C TRP A 11 3.29 4.63 -4.40
N HIS A 12 2.59 5.61 -4.97
CA HIS A 12 1.34 5.42 -5.70
C HIS A 12 1.50 4.85 -7.12
N TRP A 13 2.69 4.90 -7.72
CA TRP A 13 2.88 4.58 -9.15
C TRP A 13 2.72 3.10 -9.51
N SER A 14 2.54 2.23 -8.51
CA SER A 14 2.08 0.84 -8.68
C SER A 14 0.89 0.52 -7.76
N GLY A 15 0.08 1.54 -7.41
CA GLY A 15 -0.95 1.48 -6.37
C GLY A 15 -0.34 1.56 -4.97
N GLY A 16 0.39 0.52 -4.58
CA GLY A 16 1.19 0.49 -3.35
C GLY A 16 0.36 0.47 -2.06
N PHE A 17 0.98 0.84 -0.94
CA PHE A 17 0.37 0.83 0.39
C PHE A 17 -0.90 1.67 0.50
N ALA A 18 -0.92 2.84 -0.13
CA ALA A 18 -2.12 3.70 -0.15
C ALA A 18 -3.34 2.97 -0.76
N GLN A 19 -3.13 2.12 -1.78
CA GLN A 19 -4.21 1.33 -2.36
C GLN A 19 -4.72 0.25 -1.41
N TYR A 20 -3.83 -0.40 -0.65
CA TYR A 20 -4.21 -1.35 0.40
C TYR A 20 -4.99 -0.67 1.53
N VAL A 21 -4.66 0.57 1.90
CA VAL A 21 -5.43 1.35 2.89
C VAL A 21 -6.88 1.55 2.45
N VAL A 22 -7.11 1.89 1.17
CA VAL A 22 -8.46 2.05 0.61
C VAL A 22 -9.19 0.71 0.55
N TRP A 23 -8.55 -0.35 0.06
CA TRP A 23 -9.17 -1.69 0.00
C TRP A 23 -9.49 -2.28 1.37
N ALA A 24 -8.71 -1.95 2.39
CA ALA A 24 -8.97 -2.33 3.76
C ALA A 24 -10.09 -1.50 4.44
N GLY A 25 -10.70 -0.55 3.72
CA GLY A 25 -11.76 0.31 4.25
C GLY A 25 -11.24 1.44 5.14
N GLY A 26 -9.94 1.74 5.13
CA GLY A 26 -9.33 2.80 5.93
C GLY A 26 -9.63 4.21 5.42
N ALA A 27 -10.08 4.35 4.16
CA ALA A 27 -10.51 5.59 3.52
C ALA A 27 -11.27 5.30 2.21
N ASN A 28 -12.00 6.30 1.71
CA ASN A 28 -12.75 6.19 0.44
C ASN A 28 -11.89 6.50 -0.80
N SER A 29 -10.79 7.24 -0.65
CA SER A 29 -9.92 7.64 -1.75
C SER A 29 -8.48 7.85 -1.28
N ILE A 30 -7.55 7.75 -2.23
CA ILE A 30 -6.12 8.05 -2.01
C ILE A 30 -5.91 9.56 -2.19
N PRO A 31 -5.24 10.24 -1.24
CA PRO A 31 -4.79 11.62 -1.43
C PRO A 31 -3.56 11.63 -2.34
N TYR A 32 -3.75 11.47 -3.65
CA TYR A 32 -2.63 11.53 -4.61
C TYR A 32 -1.85 12.84 -4.43
N PRO A 33 -0.51 12.78 -4.51
CA PRO A 33 0.32 13.86 -3.99
C PRO A 33 0.18 15.13 -4.83
N GLY A 34 -0.47 16.13 -4.22
CA GLY A 34 -0.09 17.55 -4.35
C GLY A 34 0.75 18.01 -3.15
N ASP A 35 0.51 17.39 -1.99
CA ASP A 35 1.32 17.45 -0.77
C ASP A 35 1.85 16.03 -0.47
N TYR A 36 3.17 15.89 -0.37
CA TYR A 36 3.80 14.59 -0.14
C TYR A 36 3.66 14.14 1.30
N ASP A 37 3.71 15.04 2.29
CA ASP A 37 3.62 14.67 3.71
C ASP A 37 2.25 14.03 4.01
N ALA A 38 1.18 14.61 3.44
CA ALA A 38 -0.17 14.06 3.53
C ALA A 38 -0.27 12.66 2.89
N PHE A 39 0.37 12.43 1.74
CA PHE A 39 0.39 11.12 1.09
C PHE A 39 1.19 10.11 1.90
N GLU A 40 2.37 10.48 2.41
CA GLU A 40 3.23 9.59 3.18
C GLU A 40 2.55 9.14 4.48
N LEU A 41 1.96 10.08 5.23
CA LEU A 41 1.19 9.77 6.43
C LEU A 41 -0.02 8.88 6.12
N PHE A 42 -0.69 9.11 4.99
CA PHE A 42 -1.79 8.26 4.55
C PHE A 42 -1.32 6.84 4.20
N ALA A 43 -0.24 6.70 3.42
CA ALA A 43 0.30 5.41 3.00
C ALA A 43 0.85 4.61 4.19
N ALA A 44 1.44 5.27 5.19
CA ALA A 44 1.96 4.65 6.40
C ALA A 44 0.88 3.94 7.24
N ARG A 45 -0.40 4.35 7.13
CA ARG A 45 -1.53 3.66 7.79
C ARG A 45 -1.67 2.20 7.38
N PHE A 46 -1.05 1.78 6.27
CA PHE A 46 -0.95 0.38 5.88
C PHE A 46 -0.48 -0.51 7.05
N TYR A 47 0.53 -0.06 7.80
CA TYR A 47 1.09 -0.80 8.93
C TYR A 47 0.15 -0.89 10.14
N GLU A 48 -0.81 0.02 10.25
CA GLU A 48 -1.76 0.11 11.35
C GLU A 48 -3.05 -0.69 11.08
N LEU A 49 -3.33 -1.05 9.82
CA LEU A 49 -4.56 -1.71 9.40
C LEU A 49 -4.32 -3.22 9.23
N PRO A 50 -4.78 -4.09 10.16
CA PRO A 50 -4.54 -5.53 10.06
C PRO A 50 -5.08 -6.13 8.76
N ARG A 51 -6.22 -5.63 8.28
CA ARG A 51 -6.80 -6.06 6.99
C ARG A 51 -5.93 -5.71 5.80
N ALA A 52 -5.23 -4.57 5.82
CA ALA A 52 -4.32 -4.19 4.74
C ALA A 52 -3.10 -5.14 4.70
N VAL A 53 -2.54 -5.47 5.86
CA VAL A 53 -1.44 -6.42 6.01
C VAL A 53 -1.86 -7.84 5.61
N GLU A 54 -3.07 -8.26 5.99
CA GLU A 54 -3.65 -9.55 5.57
C GLU A 54 -3.77 -9.65 4.04
N LEU A 55 -4.33 -8.62 3.39
CA LEU A 55 -4.43 -8.57 1.93
C LEU A 55 -3.06 -8.66 1.26
N PHE A 56 -2.05 -7.98 1.81
CA PHE A 56 -0.70 -8.06 1.28
C PHE A 56 -0.06 -9.44 1.50
N ASN A 57 -0.26 -10.05 2.67
CA ASN A 57 0.21 -11.41 2.94
C ASN A 57 -0.43 -12.44 1.99
N ASN A 58 -1.72 -12.29 1.66
CA ASN A 58 -2.38 -13.12 0.66
C ASN A 58 -1.74 -12.97 -0.73
N HIS A 59 -1.29 -11.77 -1.10
CA HIS A 59 -0.52 -11.56 -2.33
C HIS A 59 0.84 -12.27 -2.30
N ILE A 60 1.57 -12.19 -1.17
CA ILE A 60 2.84 -12.92 -1.01
C ILE A 60 2.63 -14.43 -1.10
N GLN A 61 1.56 -14.98 -0.51
CA GLN A 61 1.26 -16.41 -0.56
C GLN A 61 0.85 -16.91 -1.95
N PHE A 62 0.35 -16.03 -2.81
CA PHE A 62 -0.03 -16.37 -4.18
C PHE A 62 1.16 -16.49 -5.13
N ILE A 63 2.22 -15.69 -4.92
CA ILE A 63 3.42 -15.64 -5.76
C ILE A 63 4.34 -16.83 -5.45
#